data_AF-A0A523NS66-F1
#
_entry.id   AF-A0A523NS66-F1
#
_cell.length_a   1.000
_cell.length_b   1.000
_cell.length_c   1.000
_cell.angle_alpha   90.00
_cell.angle_beta   90.00
_cell.angle_gamma   90.00
#
_symmetry.space_group_name_H-M   'P 1'
#
loop_
_entity.id
_entity.type
_entity.pdbx_description
1 polymer ?
#
loop_
_entity_poly.entity_id
_entity_poly.type
_entity_poly.pdbx_seq_one_letter_code
_entity_poly.pdbx_strand_id
1 'polypeptide(L)'
;MVLNLTGKKRTRRSAYAFLLSALVCSVAAKAESRYEVVPLHPGYEFGTEKVFILDTVAGHMWIWVESPAADERDGGRYVIYQGQLAPGREMGEIILQQQWSSEKR
;
A
#
# COMPACT_ATOMS: atom_id res chain seq x y z
N MET A 1 54.73 27.31 41.40
CA MET A 1 54.52 26.98 39.97
C MET A 1 53.18 26.30 39.85
N VAL A 2 52.14 27.01 39.41
CA VAL A 2 50.76 26.49 39.25
C VAL A 2 50.44 26.52 37.76
N LEU A 3 50.15 25.36 37.17
CA LEU A 3 49.73 25.23 35.77
C LEU A 3 48.21 25.11 35.71
N ASN A 4 47.58 26.12 35.12
CA ASN A 4 46.17 26.14 34.77
C ASN A 4 45.92 25.20 33.57
N LEU A 5 44.99 24.25 33.71
CA LEU A 5 44.50 23.43 32.61
C LEU A 5 43.13 23.96 32.17
N THR A 6 43.09 24.61 31.01
CA THR A 6 41.84 24.92 30.31
C THR A 6 41.71 24.12 29.03
N GLY A 7 40.57 23.42 28.92
CA GLY A 7 39.84 23.34 27.66
C GLY A 7 39.92 22.03 26.89
N LYS A 8 38.83 21.24 26.92
CA LYS A 8 38.24 20.59 25.73
C LYS A 8 36.86 20.00 26.04
N LYS A 9 35.79 20.80 25.93
CA LYS A 9 34.38 20.33 26.10
C LYS A 9 33.46 20.63 24.91
N ARG A 10 33.99 20.91 23.71
CA ARG A 10 33.17 21.43 22.59
C ARG A 10 32.79 20.42 21.51
N THR A 11 33.39 19.23 21.47
CA THR A 11 33.23 18.26 20.36
C THR A 11 32.12 17.23 20.53
N ARG A 12 31.67 16.93 21.76
CA ARG A 12 30.68 15.88 22.00
C ARG A 12 29.26 16.26 21.58
N ARG A 13 28.87 17.54 21.72
CA ARG A 13 27.51 18.02 21.41
C ARG A 13 27.16 17.94 19.92
N SER A 14 28.15 18.12 19.04
CA SER A 14 27.94 18.09 17.59
C SER A 14 27.70 16.68 17.05
N ALA A 15 28.31 15.66 17.66
CA ALA A 15 28.14 14.26 17.26
C ALA A 15 26.73 13.74 17.61
N TYR A 16 26.19 14.13 18.77
CA TYR A 16 24.82 13.79 19.14
C TYR A 16 23.78 14.45 18.25
N ALA A 17 23.99 15.71 17.85
CA ALA A 17 23.08 16.40 16.92
C ALA A 17 23.04 15.72 15.53
N PHE A 18 24.19 15.27 15.03
CA PHE A 18 24.29 14.53 13.77
C PHE A 18 23.64 13.14 13.84
N LEU A 19 23.83 12.43 14.95
CA LEU A 19 23.17 11.14 15.19
C LEU A 19 21.65 11.29 15.33
N LEU A 20 21.18 12.34 16.01
CA LEU A 20 19.75 12.62 16.13
C LEU A 20 19.12 12.98 14.76
N SER A 21 19.79 13.81 13.95
CA SER A 21 19.27 14.17 12.62
C SER A 21 19.24 12.96 11.68
N ALA A 22 20.25 12.09 11.73
CA ALA A 22 20.28 10.86 10.95
C ALA A 22 19.15 9.89 11.37
N LEU A 23 18.86 9.82 12.68
CA LEU A 23 17.79 8.96 13.20
C LEU A 23 16.39 9.47 12.78
N VAL A 24 16.14 10.79 12.82
CA VAL A 24 14.87 11.38 12.37
C VAL A 24 14.67 11.18 10.86
N CYS A 25 15.74 11.26 10.06
CA CYS A 25 15.65 11.03 8.61
C CYS A 25 15.35 9.57 8.26
N SER A 26 15.80 8.61 9.08
CA SER A 26 15.54 7.17 8.86
C SER A 26 14.07 6.76 9.08
N VAL A 27 13.32 7.50 9.89
CA VAL A 27 11.89 7.24 10.15
C VAL A 27 11.00 7.62 8.95
N ALA A 28 11.45 8.56 8.12
CA ALA A 28 10.72 8.99 6.91
C ALA A 28 10.94 8.07 5.70
N ALA A 29 11.79 7.05 5.82
CA ALA A 29 12.12 6.13 4.73
C ALA A 29 11.31 4.82 4.77
N LYS A 30 10.14 4.81 5.40
CA LYS A 30 9.13 3.79 5.11
C LYS A 30 8.49 4.22 3.79
N ALA A 31 9.09 3.81 2.68
CA ALA A 31 8.53 4.06 1.36
C ALA A 31 7.11 3.50 1.35
N GLU A 32 6.11 4.39 1.36
CA GLU A 32 4.72 4.04 1.12
C GLU A 32 4.71 3.20 -0.17
N SER A 33 4.28 1.94 -0.08
CA SER A 33 4.21 1.09 -1.26
C SER A 33 3.23 1.74 -2.23
N ARG A 34 3.64 1.95 -3.48
CA ARG A 34 2.73 2.46 -4.54
C ARG A 34 1.49 1.57 -4.66
N TYR A 35 1.62 0.28 -4.37
CA TYR A 35 0.52 -0.65 -4.43
C TYR A 35 0.07 -1.01 -3.02
N GLU A 36 -1.19 -0.67 -2.71
CA GLU A 36 -1.90 -1.14 -1.52
C GLU A 36 -2.73 -2.37 -1.88
N VAL A 37 -2.76 -3.34 -0.97
CA VAL A 37 -3.32 -4.67 -1.21
C VAL A 37 -4.30 -4.98 -0.08
N VAL A 38 -5.57 -5.17 -0.43
CA VAL A 38 -6.66 -5.40 0.52
C VAL A 38 -7.30 -6.76 0.23
N PRO A 39 -7.28 -7.71 1.18
CA PRO A 39 -7.95 -9.00 0.98
C PRO A 39 -9.47 -8.77 0.86
N LEU A 40 -10.06 -9.32 -0.19
CA LEU A 40 -11.51 -9.37 -0.34
C LEU A 40 -12.00 -10.65 0.32
N HIS A 41 -13.09 -10.57 1.09
CA HIS A 41 -13.67 -11.77 1.67
C HIS A 41 -14.04 -12.74 0.53
N PRO A 42 -13.50 -13.97 0.52
CA PRO A 42 -14.10 -15.02 -0.28
C PRO A 42 -15.53 -15.15 0.24
N GLY A 43 -16.53 -15.07 -0.63
CA GLY A 43 -17.91 -15.31 -0.21
C GLY A 43 -18.11 -16.76 0.23
N TYR A 44 -19.27 -17.32 -0.05
CA TYR A 44 -19.52 -18.75 0.19
C TYR A 44 -18.81 -19.69 -0.81
N GLU A 45 -18.06 -19.14 -1.77
CA GLU A 45 -17.31 -19.92 -2.76
C GLU A 45 -16.00 -20.42 -2.14
N PHE A 46 -15.96 -21.72 -1.81
CA PHE A 46 -14.77 -22.38 -1.30
C PHE A 46 -13.57 -22.20 -2.24
N GLY A 47 -12.45 -21.80 -1.66
CA GLY A 47 -11.13 -21.86 -2.30
C GLY A 47 -10.76 -20.70 -3.21
N THR A 48 -11.68 -19.79 -3.57
CA THR A 48 -11.33 -18.66 -4.44
C THR A 48 -10.79 -17.49 -3.62
N GLU A 49 -9.47 -17.33 -3.57
CA GLU A 49 -8.82 -16.19 -2.94
C GLU A 49 -8.96 -14.96 -3.83
N LYS A 50 -9.37 -13.82 -3.25
CA LYS A 50 -9.56 -12.57 -3.98
C LYS A 50 -8.86 -11.45 -3.23
N VAL A 51 -8.15 -10.62 -3.98
CA VAL A 51 -7.40 -9.49 -3.42
C VAL A 51 -7.62 -8.28 -4.31
N PHE A 52 -7.95 -7.15 -3.69
CA PHE A 52 -8.03 -5.86 -4.33
C PHE A 52 -6.66 -5.18 -4.30
N ILE A 53 -6.24 -4.63 -5.44
CA ILE A 53 -4.97 -3.93 -5.59
C ILE A 53 -5.26 -2.50 -6.03
N LEU A 54 -4.76 -1.54 -5.26
CA LEU A 54 -4.85 -0.10 -5.54
C LEU A 54 -3.47 0.48 -5.83
N ASP A 55 -3.31 1.13 -6.97
CA ASP A 55 -2.21 2.06 -7.23
C ASP A 55 -2.52 3.39 -6.53
N THR A 56 -1.82 3.68 -5.44
CA THR A 56 -2.01 4.88 -4.61
C THR A 56 -1.50 6.17 -5.28
N VAL A 57 -0.80 6.05 -6.41
CA VAL A 57 -0.27 7.21 -7.18
C VAL A 57 -1.17 7.56 -8.35
N ALA A 58 -1.52 6.58 -9.18
CA ALA A 58 -2.34 6.81 -10.38
C ALA A 58 -3.83 6.47 -10.17
N GLY A 59 -4.20 5.81 -9.08
CA GLY A 59 -5.58 5.42 -8.79
C GLY A 59 -6.08 4.20 -9.58
N HIS A 60 -5.22 3.50 -10.33
CA HIS A 60 -5.59 2.29 -11.04
C HIS A 60 -5.92 1.14 -10.08
N MET A 61 -6.89 0.32 -10.47
CA MET A 61 -7.44 -0.74 -9.63
C MET A 61 -7.48 -2.08 -10.35
N TRP A 62 -7.16 -3.15 -9.63
CA TRP A 62 -7.28 -4.52 -10.11
C TRP A 62 -7.86 -5.43 -9.02
N ILE A 63 -8.45 -6.53 -9.46
CA ILE A 63 -8.73 -7.68 -8.59
C ILE A 63 -7.85 -8.83 -9.06
N TRP A 64 -7.02 -9.34 -8.16
CA TRP A 64 -6.36 -10.62 -8.33
C TRP A 64 -7.25 -11.71 -7.77
N VAL A 65 -7.52 -12.73 -8.59
CA VAL A 65 -8.27 -13.92 -8.23
C VAL A 65 -7.38 -15.13 -8.40
N GLU A 66 -7.30 -15.96 -7.37
CA GLU A 66 -6.76 -17.32 -7.45
C GLU A 66 -7.91 -18.29 -7.27
N SER A 67 -8.16 -19.10 -8.30
CA SER A 67 -9.19 -20.12 -8.31
C SER A 67 -8.49 -21.49 -8.32
N PRO A 68 -8.75 -22.37 -7.34
CA PRO A 68 -8.18 -23.70 -7.31
C PRO A 68 -8.79 -24.54 -8.41
N ALA A 69 -8.04 -25.52 -8.91
CA ALA A 69 -8.60 -26.53 -9.78
C ALA A 69 -9.65 -27.35 -9.01
N ALA A 70 -10.79 -27.63 -9.64
CA ALA A 70 -11.86 -28.43 -9.07
C ALA A 70 -12.32 -29.44 -10.12
N ASP A 71 -12.27 -30.74 -9.81
CA ASP A 71 -12.62 -31.91 -10.65
C ASP A 71 -12.52 -31.71 -12.18
N GLU A 72 -13.50 -31.04 -12.80
CA GLU A 72 -13.61 -30.85 -14.26
C GLU A 72 -13.18 -29.47 -14.78
N ARG A 73 -12.68 -28.58 -13.91
CA ARG A 73 -12.25 -27.22 -14.23
C ARG A 73 -10.82 -26.96 -13.79
N ASP A 74 -10.01 -26.53 -14.76
CA ASP A 74 -8.68 -26.00 -14.48
C ASP A 74 -8.80 -24.75 -13.58
N GLY A 75 -7.97 -24.73 -12.56
CA GLY A 75 -7.77 -23.53 -11.73
C GLY A 75 -7.02 -22.45 -12.52
N GLY A 76 -6.81 -21.30 -11.88
CA GLY A 76 -6.03 -20.25 -12.50
C GLY A 76 -5.81 -19.04 -11.61
N ARG A 77 -4.88 -18.19 -12.07
CA ARG A 77 -4.58 -16.89 -11.47
C ARG A 77 -4.87 -15.80 -12.48
N TYR A 78 -5.76 -14.90 -12.12
CA TYR A 78 -6.28 -13.87 -13.01
C TYR A 78 -6.11 -12.50 -12.38
N VAL A 79 -5.64 -11.53 -13.16
CA VAL A 79 -5.63 -10.12 -12.75
C VAL A 79 -6.63 -9.38 -13.64
N ILE A 80 -7.68 -8.86 -13.02
CA ILE A 80 -8.82 -8.24 -13.72
C ILE A 80 -8.77 -6.74 -13.44
N TYR A 81 -8.55 -5.93 -14.48
CA TYR A 81 -8.56 -4.47 -14.36
C TYR A 81 -9.97 -3.96 -14.08
N GLN A 82 -10.12 -3.15 -13.03
CA GLN A 82 -11.41 -2.59 -12.58
C GLN A 82 -11.61 -1.14 -12.99
N GLY A 83 -10.56 -0.48 -13.49
CA GLY A 83 -10.60 0.94 -13.86
C GLY A 83 -9.68 1.80 -13.00
N GLN A 84 -10.00 3.09 -12.95
CA GLN A 84 -9.21 4.11 -12.27
C GLN A 84 -10.11 4.93 -11.37
N LEU A 85 -9.68 5.19 -10.14
CA LEU A 85 -10.37 6.08 -9.22
C LEU A 85 -10.42 7.50 -9.79
N ALA A 86 -11.58 8.14 -9.63
CA ALA A 86 -11.76 9.55 -9.87
C ALA A 86 -12.16 10.22 -8.54
N PRO A 87 -11.61 11.40 -8.21
CA PRO A 87 -11.99 12.11 -7.00
C PRO A 87 -13.46 12.53 -7.07
N GLY A 88 -14.20 12.22 -6.00
CA GLY A 88 -15.54 12.76 -5.77
C GLY A 88 -15.50 14.12 -5.10
N ARG A 89 -16.67 14.71 -4.91
CA ARG A 89 -16.91 15.87 -4.06
C ARG A 89 -16.96 15.48 -2.58
N GLU A 90 -17.51 14.31 -2.28
CA GLU A 90 -17.73 13.84 -0.92
C GLU A 90 -17.29 12.38 -0.72
N MET A 91 -16.93 12.01 0.51
CA MET A 91 -16.56 10.64 0.85
C MET A 91 -17.78 9.71 0.67
N GLY A 92 -17.59 8.62 -0.07
CA GLY A 92 -18.65 7.65 -0.37
C GLY A 92 -19.51 8.01 -1.58
N GLU A 93 -19.22 9.11 -2.28
CA GLU A 93 -19.90 9.44 -3.53
C GLU A 93 -19.62 8.38 -4.61
N ILE A 94 -20.70 7.92 -5.27
CA ILE A 94 -20.62 7.02 -6.43
C ILE A 94 -20.75 7.86 -7.69
N ILE A 95 -19.62 8.10 -8.37
CA ILE A 95 -19.55 8.95 -9.56
C ILE A 95 -19.91 8.18 -10.84
N LEU A 96 -19.67 6.87 -10.85
CA LEU A 96 -19.99 5.98 -11.95
C LEU A 96 -20.47 4.63 -11.41
N GLN A 97 -21.68 4.24 -11.80
CA GLN A 97 -22.22 2.92 -11.49
C GLN A 97 -22.29 2.10 -12.78
N GLN A 98 -21.48 1.05 -12.88
CA GLN A 98 -21.64 0.06 -13.95
C GLN A 98 -22.73 -0.93 -13.56
N GLN A 99 -23.78 -0.97 -14.37
CA GLN A 99 -24.90 -1.90 -14.20
C GLN A 99 -24.87 -2.89 -15.37
N TRP A 100 -24.65 -4.17 -15.08
CA TRP A 100 -24.80 -5.21 -16.10
C TRP A 100 -26.27 -5.61 -16.20
N SER A 101 -26.87 -5.43 -17.37
CA SER A 101 -28.21 -5.97 -17.64
C SER A 101 -28.12 -7.47 -17.81
N SER A 102 -28.78 -8.23 -16.94
CA SER A 102 -28.88 -9.69 -17.03
C SER A 102 -29.87 -10.18 -18.11
N GLU A 103 -30.20 -9.33 -19.08
CA GLU A 103 -31.14 -9.66 -20.15
C GLU A 103 -30.51 -10.76 -21.01
N LYS A 104 -31.02 -11.99 -20.86
CA LYS A 104 -30.64 -13.12 -21.71
C LYS A 104 -31.07 -12.80 -23.14
N ARG A 105 -30.10 -12.62 -24.03
CA ARG A 105 -30.33 -12.71 -25.48
C ARG A 105 -30.51 -14.15 -25.92
#